data_AF-A0A4V3WN44-F1
#
_entry.id   AF-A0A4V3WN44-F1
#
_cell.length_a   1.000
_cell.length_b   1.000
_cell.length_c   1.000
_cell.angle_alpha   90.00
_cell.angle_beta   90.00
_cell.angle_gamma   90.00
#
_symmetry.space_group_name_H-M   'P 1'
#
loop_
_entity.id
_entity.type
_entity.pdbx_description
1 polymer ?
#
loop_
_entity_poly.entity_id
_entity_poly.type
_entity_poly.pdbx_seq_one_letter_code
_entity_poly.pdbx_strand_id
1 'polypeptide(L)'
;MEVGGLEMSDLIKDQIANHPLCPNLVSAYIQCRKVGAPLEMASLLEEISKQNRHSTSSRCEIGADPELDEFMESYCEVLHRYKEELSKPFDEATTFLSNIESELSSLCNETLTTSFKPGNCPSGNQLALAAYFILFMINLLTSVTGFVTRKLVYSAV
;
A
#
# COMPACT_ATOMS: atom_id res chain seq x y z
N MET A 1 8.62 40.41 5.27
CA MET A 1 7.71 40.01 6.36
C MET A 1 6.73 39.02 5.77
N GLU A 2 6.96 37.71 5.94
CA GLU A 2 6.01 36.63 5.60
C GLU A 2 5.57 35.96 6.91
N VAL A 3 4.94 36.73 7.79
CA VAL A 3 4.49 36.23 9.11
C VAL A 3 3.03 35.75 9.06
N GLY A 4 2.28 36.05 7.99
CA GLY A 4 0.85 35.70 7.90
C GLY A 4 0.54 34.30 7.36
N GLY A 5 1.43 33.66 6.60
CA GLY A 5 1.15 32.39 5.92
C GLY A 5 1.25 31.16 6.84
N LEU A 6 2.16 31.18 7.82
CA LEU A 6 2.36 30.07 8.75
C LEU A 6 1.21 30.00 9.79
N GLU A 7 0.75 31.15 10.31
CA GLU A 7 -0.34 31.16 11.29
C GLU A 7 -1.65 30.61 10.72
N MET A 8 -2.00 30.93 9.47
CA MET A 8 -3.21 30.38 8.86
C MET A 8 -3.12 28.87 8.65
N SER A 9 -1.93 28.37 8.29
CA SER A 9 -1.69 26.92 8.13
C SER A 9 -1.88 26.18 9.46
N ASP A 10 -1.37 26.75 10.55
CA ASP A 10 -1.45 26.14 11.88
C ASP A 10 -2.88 26.20 12.44
N LEU A 11 -3.64 27.27 12.17
CA LEU A 11 -5.07 27.33 12.49
C LEU A 11 -5.88 26.25 11.78
N ILE A 12 -5.64 26.02 10.49
CA ILE A 12 -6.33 24.96 9.73
C ILE A 12 -5.94 23.58 10.26
N LYS A 13 -4.66 23.35 10.57
CA LYS A 13 -4.22 22.08 11.18
C LYS A 13 -4.88 21.86 12.53
N ASP A 14 -5.00 22.89 13.35
CA ASP A 14 -5.67 22.82 14.65
C ASP A 14 -7.16 22.52 14.50
N GLN A 15 -7.84 23.12 13.51
CA GLN A 15 -9.24 22.82 13.19
C GLN A 15 -9.42 21.35 12.79
N ILE A 16 -8.55 20.84 11.89
CA ILE A 16 -8.57 19.43 11.47
C ILE A 16 -8.26 18.53 12.66
N ALA A 17 -7.23 18.83 13.46
CA ALA A 17 -6.79 18.01 14.58
C ALA A 17 -7.88 17.85 15.66
N ASN A 18 -8.67 18.90 15.91
CA ASN A 18 -9.75 18.90 16.88
C ASN A 18 -11.10 18.43 16.31
N HIS A 19 -11.16 18.10 15.02
CA HIS A 19 -12.40 17.72 14.35
C HIS A 19 -12.89 16.32 14.78
N PRO A 20 -14.21 16.10 14.99
CA PRO A 20 -14.76 14.77 15.33
C PRO A 20 -14.42 13.67 14.32
N LEU A 21 -14.25 14.02 13.05
CA LEU A 21 -13.87 13.08 11.98
C LEU A 21 -12.35 12.88 11.82
N CYS A 22 -11.51 13.60 12.57
CA CYS A 22 -10.06 13.46 12.51
C CYS A 22 -9.57 12.01 12.73
N PRO A 23 -10.10 11.24 13.72
CA PRO A 23 -9.69 9.85 13.89
C PRO A 23 -10.00 8.97 12.67
N ASN A 24 -11.08 9.24 11.95
CA ASN A 24 -11.42 8.52 10.71
C ASN A 24 -10.41 8.85 9.61
N LEU A 25 -10.06 10.12 9.48
CA LEU A 25 -9.07 10.58 8.51
C LEU A 25 -7.70 9.93 8.76
N VAL A 26 -7.22 9.97 10.00
CA VAL A 26 -5.95 9.34 10.41
C VAL A 26 -6.00 7.84 10.16
N SER A 27 -7.11 7.18 10.49
CA SER A 27 -7.31 5.75 10.23
C SER A 27 -7.23 5.43 8.74
N ALA A 28 -7.93 6.18 7.88
CA ALA A 28 -7.89 5.98 6.42
C ALA A 28 -6.46 6.17 5.87
N TYR A 29 -5.77 7.21 6.32
CA TYR A 29 -4.37 7.45 5.95
C TYR A 29 -3.45 6.30 6.35
N ILE A 30 -3.58 5.80 7.59
CA ILE A 30 -2.81 4.66 8.09
C ILE A 30 -3.07 3.42 7.22
N GLN A 31 -4.31 3.16 6.82
CA GLN A 31 -4.63 2.03 5.94
C GLN A 31 -3.93 2.13 4.58
N CYS A 32 -3.82 3.33 4.00
CA CYS A 32 -3.03 3.55 2.79
C CYS A 32 -1.55 3.20 3.02
N ARG A 33 -1.00 3.60 4.18
CA ARG A 33 0.41 3.32 4.53
C ARG A 33 0.69 1.85 4.82
N LYS A 34 -0.33 1.07 5.20
CA LYS A 34 -0.21 -0.38 5.43
C LYS A 34 -0.11 -1.18 4.12
N VAL A 35 -0.55 -0.63 2.99
CA VAL A 35 -0.47 -1.34 1.69
C VAL A 35 0.99 -1.55 1.31
N GLY A 36 1.38 -2.82 1.16
CA GLY A 36 2.77 -3.21 0.86
C GLY A 36 3.76 -3.01 2.00
N ALA A 37 3.31 -2.62 3.20
CA ALA A 37 4.19 -2.44 4.35
C ALA A 37 4.66 -3.79 4.91
N PRO A 38 5.95 -3.90 5.33
CA PRO A 38 6.41 -5.05 6.10
C PRO A 38 5.61 -5.23 7.40
N LEU A 39 5.54 -6.46 7.91
CA LEU A 39 4.74 -6.81 9.10
C LEU A 39 5.05 -5.92 10.32
N GLU A 40 6.34 -5.67 10.57
CA GLU A 40 6.78 -4.79 11.68
C GLU A 40 6.21 -3.37 11.55
N MET A 41 6.30 -2.79 10.36
CA MET A 41 5.78 -1.45 10.07
C MET A 41 4.25 -1.41 10.11
N ALA A 42 3.58 -2.45 9.60
CA ALA A 42 2.13 -2.56 9.65
C ALA A 42 1.61 -2.67 11.10
N SER A 43 2.34 -3.37 11.97
CA SER A 43 2.04 -3.48 13.40
C SER A 43 2.23 -2.15 14.12
N LEU A 44 3.32 -1.44 13.85
CA LEU A 44 3.58 -0.11 14.44
C LEU A 44 2.47 0.88 14.05
N LEU A 45 2.12 0.91 12.77
CA LEU A 45 1.02 1.71 12.25
C LEU A 45 -0.34 1.38 12.90
N GLU A 46 -0.56 0.12 13.26
CA GLU A 46 -1.78 -0.30 13.94
C GLU A 46 -1.87 0.20 15.39
N GLU A 47 -0.75 0.21 16.11
CA GLU A 47 -0.69 0.79 17.45
C GLU A 47 -0.92 2.31 17.44
N ILE A 48 -0.37 3.02 16.45
CA ILE A 48 -0.65 4.46 16.25
C ILE A 48 -2.15 4.69 16.01
N SER A 49 -2.79 3.85 15.20
CA SER A 49 -4.23 3.94 14.93
C SER A 49 -5.06 3.77 16.20
N LYS A 50 -4.72 2.78 17.05
CA LYS A 50 -5.39 2.55 18.33
C LYS A 50 -5.25 3.74 19.27
N GLN A 51 -4.04 4.29 19.40
CA GLN A 51 -3.80 5.46 20.24
C GLN A 51 -4.64 6.67 19.80
N ASN A 52 -4.79 6.87 18.49
CA ASN A 52 -5.56 8.00 17.95
C ASN A 52 -7.07 7.90 18.26
N ARG A 53 -7.62 6.68 18.34
CA ARG A 53 -9.04 6.45 18.70
C ARG A 53 -9.36 6.81 20.16
N HIS A 54 -8.36 6.78 21.04
CA HIS A 54 -8.52 7.09 22.46
C HIS A 54 -8.34 8.59 22.78
N SER A 55 -7.89 9.40 21.83
CA SER A 55 -7.67 10.85 22.00
C SER A 55 -8.93 11.70 21.78
N THR A 56 -10.12 11.15 22.05
CA THR A 56 -11.40 11.84 21.82
C THR A 56 -11.83 12.61 23.06
N SER A 57 -11.23 13.78 23.25
CA SER A 57 -11.84 14.87 24.04
C SER A 57 -11.96 16.11 23.15
N SER A 58 -12.67 15.99 22.02
CA SER A 58 -13.00 17.15 21.19
C SER A 58 -14.26 17.83 21.70
N ARG A 59 -14.21 19.16 21.79
CA ARG A 59 -15.30 20.06 22.20
C ARG A 59 -16.15 20.54 21.01
N CYS A 60 -15.80 20.13 19.79
CA CYS A 60 -16.49 20.52 18.56
C CYS A 60 -17.54 19.48 18.16
N GLU A 61 -18.68 19.98 17.70
CA GLU A 61 -19.80 19.18 17.21
C GLU A 61 -19.72 19.08 15.67
N ILE A 62 -20.11 17.92 15.12
CA ILE A 62 -20.31 17.76 13.67
C ILE A 62 -21.44 18.72 13.25
N GLY A 63 -21.26 19.47 12.17
CA GLY A 63 -22.20 20.47 11.68
C GLY A 63 -21.91 21.91 12.15
N ALA A 64 -20.87 22.12 12.96
CA ALA A 64 -20.46 23.47 13.37
C ALA A 64 -19.80 24.26 12.22
N ASP A 65 -19.19 23.55 11.27
CA ASP A 65 -18.59 24.09 10.06
C ASP A 65 -18.85 23.10 8.90
N PRO A 66 -19.91 23.30 8.10
CA PRO A 66 -20.30 22.36 7.06
C PRO A 66 -19.28 22.25 5.92
N GLU A 67 -18.48 23.29 5.68
CA GLU A 67 -17.41 23.24 4.68
C GLU A 67 -16.27 22.33 5.15
N LEU A 68 -15.90 22.44 6.44
CA LEU A 68 -14.92 21.55 7.04
C LEU A 68 -15.43 20.11 7.14
N ASP A 69 -16.71 19.91 7.47
CA ASP A 69 -17.34 18.59 7.50
C ASP A 69 -17.26 17.92 6.12
N GLU A 70 -17.69 18.61 5.06
CA GLU A 70 -17.62 18.11 3.68
C GLU A 70 -16.17 17.82 3.26
N PHE A 71 -15.23 18.70 3.61
CA PHE A 71 -13.81 18.48 3.35
C PHE A 71 -13.30 17.20 4.03
N MET A 72 -13.60 17.00 5.31
CA MET A 72 -13.15 15.84 6.08
C MET A 72 -13.72 14.54 5.51
N GLU A 73 -14.99 14.52 5.13
CA GLU A 73 -15.65 13.38 4.50
C GLU A 73 -15.07 13.06 3.13
N SER A 74 -15.01 14.07 2.25
CA SER A 74 -14.48 13.94 0.88
C SER A 74 -13.03 13.46 0.89
N TYR A 75 -12.20 13.99 1.80
CA TYR A 75 -10.81 13.59 1.89
C TYR A 75 -10.64 12.15 2.41
N CYS A 76 -11.49 11.71 3.35
CA CYS A 76 -11.55 10.30 3.74
C CYS A 76 -11.88 9.40 2.55
N GLU A 77 -12.87 9.75 1.72
CA GLU A 77 -13.21 8.98 0.53
C GLU A 77 -12.05 8.89 -0.47
N VAL A 78 -11.36 10.01 -0.71
CA VAL A 78 -10.18 10.04 -1.59
C VAL A 78 -9.11 9.08 -1.07
N LEU A 79 -8.87 9.04 0.24
CA LEU A 79 -7.92 8.09 0.83
C LEU A 79 -8.38 6.64 0.67
N HIS A 80 -9.66 6.34 0.79
CA HIS A 80 -10.19 5.00 0.55
C HIS A 80 -9.98 4.55 -0.91
N ARG A 81 -10.32 5.39 -1.88
CA ARG A 81 -10.05 5.10 -3.31
C ARG A 81 -8.55 4.96 -3.56
N TYR A 82 -7.73 5.82 -2.95
CA TYR A 82 -6.29 5.76 -3.09
C TYR A 82 -5.70 4.45 -2.54
N LYS A 83 -6.22 3.94 -1.42
CA LYS A 83 -5.85 2.62 -0.90
C LYS A 83 -6.16 1.52 -1.92
N GLU A 84 -7.35 1.53 -2.53
CA GLU A 84 -7.72 0.54 -3.54
C GLU A 84 -6.76 0.57 -4.74
N GLU A 85 -6.45 1.76 -5.26
CA GLU A 85 -5.46 1.92 -6.33
C GLU A 85 -4.06 1.44 -5.93
N LEU A 86 -3.66 1.67 -4.67
CA LEU A 86 -2.40 1.16 -4.13
C LEU A 86 -2.39 -0.38 -4.03
N SER A 87 -3.52 -1.01 -3.74
CA SER A 87 -3.63 -2.46 -3.59
C SER A 87 -3.61 -3.21 -4.92
N LYS A 88 -4.20 -2.65 -5.98
CA LYS A 88 -4.28 -3.26 -7.32
C LYS A 88 -2.97 -3.90 -7.83
N PRO A 89 -1.80 -3.21 -7.86
CA PRO A 89 -0.58 -3.81 -8.38
C PRO A 89 -0.11 -5.03 -7.57
N PHE A 90 -0.42 -5.09 -6.26
CA PHE A 90 -0.11 -6.25 -5.44
C PHE A 90 -1.05 -7.41 -5.75
N ASP A 91 -2.35 -7.14 -5.86
CA ASP A 91 -3.36 -8.17 -6.18
C ASP A 91 -3.13 -8.76 -7.58
N GLU A 92 -2.79 -7.93 -8.56
CA GLU A 92 -2.41 -8.33 -9.91
C GLU A 92 -1.14 -9.20 -9.91
N ALA A 93 -0.11 -8.79 -9.16
CA ALA A 93 1.12 -9.57 -9.03
C ALA A 93 0.88 -10.91 -8.33
N THR A 94 0.09 -10.95 -7.26
CA THR A 94 -0.30 -12.18 -6.57
C THR A 94 -1.03 -13.12 -7.53
N THR A 95 -2.00 -12.61 -8.29
CA THR A 95 -2.75 -13.39 -9.28
C THR A 95 -1.81 -13.94 -10.36
N PHE A 96 -0.93 -13.12 -10.91
CA PHE A 96 0.04 -13.52 -11.92
C PHE A 96 0.97 -14.63 -11.41
N LEU A 97 1.52 -14.47 -10.20
CA LEU A 97 2.40 -15.45 -9.59
C LEU A 97 1.69 -16.77 -9.27
N SER A 98 0.46 -16.72 -8.75
CA SER A 98 -0.35 -17.91 -8.49
C SER A 98 -0.68 -18.68 -9.77
N ASN A 99 -0.94 -17.99 -10.88
CA ASN A 99 -1.17 -18.65 -12.17
C ASN A 99 0.09 -19.39 -12.65
N ILE A 100 1.25 -18.76 -12.55
CA ILE A 100 2.53 -19.39 -12.92
C ILE A 100 2.88 -20.55 -12.00
N GLU A 101 2.67 -20.40 -10.69
CA GLU A 101 2.84 -21.48 -9.72
C GLU A 101 1.99 -22.70 -10.10
N SER A 102 0.73 -22.46 -10.48
CA SER A 102 -0.17 -23.51 -10.97
C SER A 102 0.36 -24.20 -12.24
N GLU A 103 0.81 -23.43 -13.25
CA GLU A 103 1.37 -24.00 -14.48
C GLU A 103 2.64 -24.84 -14.21
N LEU A 104 3.55 -24.34 -13.38
CA LEU A 104 4.77 -25.05 -12.98
C LEU A 104 4.45 -26.33 -12.20
N SER A 105 3.47 -26.28 -11.29
CA SER A 105 3.06 -27.45 -10.52
C SER A 105 2.48 -28.55 -11.41
N SER A 106 1.69 -28.18 -12.43
CA SER A 106 1.15 -29.13 -13.41
C SER A 106 2.26 -29.81 -14.20
N LEU A 107 3.22 -29.03 -14.71
CA LEU A 107 4.35 -29.54 -15.49
C LEU A 107 5.22 -30.51 -14.68
N CYS A 108 5.50 -30.18 -13.41
CA CYS A 108 6.24 -31.06 -12.51
C CYS A 108 5.50 -32.38 -12.24
N ASN A 109 4.18 -32.33 -12.04
CA ASN A 109 3.37 -33.53 -11.81
C ASN A 109 3.30 -34.43 -13.06
N GLU A 110 3.15 -33.84 -14.26
CA GLU A 110 3.21 -34.58 -15.53
C GLU A 110 4.58 -35.21 -15.78
N THR A 111 5.66 -34.50 -15.45
CA THR A 111 7.04 -35.01 -15.59
C THR A 111 7.30 -36.17 -14.63
N LEU A 112 6.79 -36.13 -13.40
CA LEU A 112 6.96 -37.23 -12.43
C LEU A 112 6.20 -38.50 -12.84
N THR A 113 5.03 -38.37 -13.47
CA THR A 113 4.29 -39.54 -13.98
C THR A 113 4.94 -40.18 -15.22
N THR A 114 5.73 -39.42 -15.97
CA THR A 114 6.44 -39.91 -17.18
C THR A 114 7.89 -40.36 -16.89
N SER A 115 8.44 -40.05 -15.71
CA SER A 115 9.86 -40.29 -15.34
C SER A 115 10.17 -41.67 -14.73
N PHE A 116 9.27 -42.66 -14.80
CA PHE A 116 9.68 -44.09 -14.63
C PHE A 116 10.52 -44.63 -15.83
N LYS A 117 11.13 -43.75 -16.64
CA LYS A 117 12.24 -44.11 -17.53
C LYS A 117 13.50 -43.31 -17.16
N PRO A 118 14.62 -43.97 -16.81
CA PRO A 118 15.86 -43.29 -16.47
C PRO A 118 16.53 -42.79 -17.76
N GLY A 119 16.57 -41.46 -17.91
CA GLY A 119 17.39 -40.79 -18.91
C GLY A 119 16.65 -39.71 -19.69
N ASN A 120 16.70 -38.46 -19.21
CA ASN A 120 16.81 -37.31 -20.12
C ASN A 120 17.42 -36.08 -19.41
N CYS A 121 18.33 -35.41 -20.08
CA CYS A 121 18.99 -34.18 -19.64
C CYS A 121 18.02 -32.99 -19.59
N PRO A 122 18.22 -31.98 -18.72
CA PRO A 122 17.39 -30.79 -18.71
C PRO A 122 17.65 -29.99 -20.00
N SER A 123 16.62 -29.84 -20.84
CA SER A 123 16.68 -29.00 -22.04
C SER A 123 16.87 -27.54 -21.65
N GLY A 124 17.76 -26.82 -22.34
CA GLY A 124 18.19 -25.43 -22.04
C GLY A 124 17.08 -24.37 -21.93
N ASN A 125 15.84 -24.73 -22.22
CA ASN A 125 14.64 -23.91 -22.16
C ASN A 125 14.23 -23.57 -20.71
N GLN A 126 14.52 -24.45 -19.75
CA GLN A 126 14.15 -24.27 -18.34
C GLN A 126 15.04 -23.23 -17.64
N LEU A 127 16.32 -23.16 -18.02
CA LEU A 127 17.26 -22.14 -17.57
C LEU A 127 16.92 -20.76 -18.13
N ALA A 128 16.46 -20.69 -19.39
CA ALA A 128 15.99 -19.45 -19.98
C ALA A 128 14.75 -18.91 -19.28
N LEU A 129 13.75 -19.77 -19.02
CA LEU A 129 12.55 -19.39 -18.27
C LEU A 129 12.87 -18.91 -16.85
N ALA A 130 13.75 -19.62 -16.14
CA ALA A 130 14.20 -19.19 -14.81
C ALA A 130 14.93 -17.84 -14.86
N ALA A 131 15.77 -17.60 -15.87
CA ALA A 131 16.46 -16.33 -16.05
C ALA A 131 15.49 -15.18 -16.38
N TYR A 132 14.50 -15.40 -17.24
CA TYR A 132 13.44 -14.41 -17.51
C TYR A 132 12.61 -14.12 -16.26
N PHE A 133 12.34 -15.14 -15.44
CA PHE A 133 11.61 -14.99 -14.18
C PHE A 133 12.38 -14.14 -13.17
N ILE A 134 13.68 -14.41 -13.02
CA ILE A 134 14.57 -13.63 -12.14
C ILE A 134 14.67 -12.18 -12.64
N LEU A 135 14.86 -11.96 -13.94
CA LEU A 135 14.87 -10.60 -14.50
C LEU A 135 13.53 -9.89 -14.33
N PHE A 136 12.40 -10.58 -14.48
CA PHE A 136 11.07 -10.00 -14.27
C PHE A 136 10.86 -9.63 -12.80
N MET A 137 11.24 -10.50 -11.87
CA MET A 137 11.16 -10.22 -10.43
C MET A 137 12.08 -9.06 -10.03
N ILE A 138 13.30 -8.98 -10.59
CA ILE A 138 14.20 -7.83 -10.39
C ILE A 138 13.57 -6.54 -10.93
N ASN A 139 12.99 -6.56 -12.13
CA ASN A 139 12.33 -5.37 -12.71
C ASN A 139 11.06 -4.99 -11.94
N LEU A 140 10.28 -5.96 -11.47
CA LEU A 140 9.10 -5.74 -10.63
C LEU A 140 9.50 -5.16 -9.26
N LEU A 141 10.51 -5.72 -8.61
CA LEU A 141 11.08 -5.18 -7.37
C LEU A 141 11.66 -3.78 -7.58
N THR A 142 12.31 -3.53 -8.72
CA THR A 142 12.85 -2.19 -9.08
C THR A 142 11.73 -1.19 -9.38
N SER A 143 10.59 -1.64 -9.94
CA SER A 143 9.40 -0.80 -10.18
C SER A 143 8.67 -0.48 -8.88
N VAL A 144 8.51 -1.47 -8.00
CA VAL A 144 7.88 -1.31 -6.67
C VAL A 144 8.76 -0.44 -5.77
N THR A 145 10.07 -0.66 -5.75
CA THR A 145 11.01 0.24 -5.06
C THR A 145 11.06 1.61 -5.72
N GLY A 146 11.02 1.72 -7.05
CA GLY A 146 10.93 3.00 -7.77
C GLY A 146 9.68 3.81 -7.43
N PHE A 147 8.55 3.15 -7.16
CA PHE A 147 7.32 3.77 -6.68
C PHE A 147 7.48 4.32 -5.26
N VAL A 148 8.17 3.57 -4.38
CA VAL A 148 8.48 3.99 -3.00
C VAL A 148 9.53 5.11 -2.98
N THR A 149 10.60 5.02 -3.78
CA THR A 149 11.68 6.01 -3.83
C THR A 149 11.23 7.32 -4.47
N ARG A 150 10.41 7.28 -5.55
CA ARG A 150 9.84 8.50 -6.13
C ARG A 150 8.89 9.20 -5.16
N LYS A 151 8.09 8.46 -4.37
CA LYS A 151 7.23 9.09 -3.35
C LYS A 151 8.00 9.68 -2.17
N LEU A 152 9.16 9.14 -1.79
CA LEU A 152 10.01 9.73 -0.74
C LEU A 152 10.75 10.98 -1.23
N VAL A 153 11.20 11.01 -2.49
CA VAL A 153 11.87 12.19 -3.08
C VAL A 153 10.91 13.36 -3.28
N TYR A 154 9.65 13.11 -3.66
CA TYR A 154 8.64 14.17 -3.81
C TYR A 154 7.97 14.61 -2.49
N SER A 155 8.25 13.93 -1.37
CA SER A 155 7.80 14.34 -0.03
C SER A 155 8.89 15.08 0.76
N ALA A 156 10.07 15.28 0.18
CA ALA A 156 11.22 15.96 0.79
C ALA A 156 11.62 17.27 0.07
N VAL A 157 10.74 17.81 -0.77
CA VAL A 157 10.83 19.15 -1.37
C VAL A 157 9.57 19.93 -1.04
#